data_AF-A0AAD5UKF8-F1
#
_entry.id   AF-A0AAD5UKF8-F1
#
_cell.length_a   1.000
_cell.length_b   1.000
_cell.length_c   1.000
_cell.angle_alpha   90.00
_cell.angle_beta   90.00
_cell.angle_gamma   90.00
#
_symmetry.space_group_name_H-M   'P 1'
#
loop_
_entity.id
_entity.type
_entity.pdbx_description
1 polymer ?
#
loop_
_entity_poly.entity_id
_entity_poly.type
_entity_poly.pdbx_seq_one_letter_code
_entity_poly.pdbx_strand_id
1 'polypeptide(L)'
;MPKGVEKVSVILDLEKIVSFPTLSNIQDLIDILRDHYPERLFKVYILNAGDWLTQIVNLAGFLPTETREKLRFVTDNMEENDSLVLAMQSYGGAVSLDTDIPKESLLREYGGNFEFEWDLEYYWKIISIL
;
A
#
# COMPACT_ATOMS: atom_id res chain seq x y z
N MET A 1 -9.10 -8.70 14.91
CA MET A 1 -7.62 -8.64 15.03
C MET A 1 -7.19 -9.45 16.23
N PRO A 2 -5.99 -10.08 16.21
CA PRO A 2 -5.43 -10.73 17.40
C PRO A 2 -5.37 -9.76 18.59
N LYS A 3 -5.44 -10.31 19.81
CA LYS A 3 -5.42 -9.51 21.03
C LYS A 3 -4.15 -8.64 21.08
N GLY A 4 -4.32 -7.33 21.22
CA GLY A 4 -3.22 -6.35 21.30
C GLY A 4 -2.70 -5.86 19.95
N VAL A 5 -3.26 -6.32 18.82
CA VAL A 5 -2.97 -5.77 17.49
C VAL A 5 -4.04 -4.75 17.14
N GLU A 6 -3.63 -3.49 17.01
CA GLU A 6 -4.55 -2.37 16.74
C GLU A 6 -4.31 -1.72 15.37
N LYS A 7 -3.16 -2.05 14.74
CA LYS A 7 -2.72 -1.45 13.50
C LYS A 7 -2.85 -2.40 12.31
N VAL A 8 -2.99 -1.81 11.12
CA VAL A 8 -3.13 -2.48 9.83
C VAL A 8 -2.10 -1.97 8.84
N SER A 9 -1.61 -2.88 8.01
CA SER A 9 -0.83 -2.54 6.82
C SER A 9 -1.67 -2.79 5.58
N VAL A 10 -1.47 -1.97 4.55
CA VAL A 10 -2.17 -2.09 3.27
C VAL A 10 -1.14 -2.33 2.17
N ILE A 11 -1.40 -3.27 1.28
CA ILE A 11 -0.63 -3.47 0.05
C ILE A 11 -1.52 -3.00 -1.10
N LEU A 12 -1.02 -2.05 -1.89
CA LEU A 12 -1.65 -1.51 -3.08
C LEU A 12 -0.82 -1.94 -4.29
N ASP A 13 -1.29 -2.97 -4.99
CA ASP A 13 -0.72 -3.37 -6.28
C ASP A 13 -1.39 -2.60 -7.41
N LEU A 14 -0.58 -1.83 -8.15
CA LEU A 14 -1.05 -0.97 -9.23
C LEU A 14 -0.85 -1.57 -10.62
N GLU A 15 -0.36 -2.82 -10.75
CA GLU A 15 -0.06 -3.44 -12.05
C GLU A 15 -1.26 -3.44 -13.01
N LYS A 16 -2.46 -3.70 -12.49
CA LYS A 16 -3.68 -3.89 -13.29
C LYS A 16 -4.61 -2.68 -13.30
N ILE A 17 -4.16 -1.52 -12.82
CA ILE A 17 -5.01 -0.33 -12.83
C ILE A 17 -5.14 0.21 -14.25
N VAL A 18 -6.38 0.39 -14.69
CA VAL A 18 -6.68 0.93 -16.02
C VAL A 18 -6.77 2.45 -15.99
N SER A 19 -7.19 3.01 -14.85
CA SER A 19 -7.35 4.45 -14.66
C SER A 19 -7.06 4.83 -13.22
N PHE A 20 -6.33 5.92 -13.06
CA PHE A 20 -6.05 6.47 -11.74
C PHE A 20 -7.23 7.36 -11.26
N PRO A 21 -7.59 7.29 -9.97
CA PRO A 21 -8.73 8.03 -9.44
C PRO A 21 -8.56 9.54 -9.56
N THR A 22 -9.69 10.27 -9.57
CA THR A 22 -9.67 11.73 -9.58
C THR A 22 -9.26 12.29 -8.22
N LEU A 23 -8.73 13.52 -8.19
CA LEU A 23 -8.35 14.19 -6.95
C LEU A 23 -9.48 14.24 -5.91
N SER A 24 -10.74 14.38 -6.36
CA SER A 24 -11.91 14.33 -5.47
C SER A 24 -12.05 12.98 -4.79
N ASN A 25 -11.94 11.88 -5.54
CA ASN A 25 -12.02 10.52 -4.97
C ASN A 25 -10.87 10.25 -3.99
N ILE A 26 -9.70 10.81 -4.27
CA ILE A 26 -8.54 10.69 -3.38
C ILE A 26 -8.76 11.50 -2.10
N GLN A 27 -9.31 12.71 -2.19
CA GLN A 27 -9.65 13.51 -1.02
C GLN A 27 -10.67 12.79 -0.14
N ASP A 28 -11.71 12.20 -0.74
CA ASP A 28 -12.70 11.40 -0.02
C ASP A 28 -12.05 10.22 0.73
N LEU A 29 -11.12 9.51 0.07
CA LEU A 29 -10.35 8.42 0.70
C LEU A 29 -9.49 8.93 1.87
N ILE A 30 -8.80 10.05 1.70
CA ILE A 30 -7.97 10.67 2.75
C ILE A 30 -8.83 11.04 3.94
N ASP A 31 -10.00 11.64 3.71
CA ASP A 31 -10.93 12.02 4.76
C ASP A 31 -11.48 10.78 5.47
N ILE A 32 -11.82 9.70 4.76
CA ILE A 32 -12.21 8.42 5.38
C ILE A 32 -11.10 7.87 6.27
N LEU A 33 -9.87 7.81 5.76
CA LEU A 33 -8.72 7.27 6.49
C LEU A 33 -8.40 8.11 7.74
N ARG A 34 -8.46 9.43 7.63
CA ARG A 34 -8.23 10.37 8.74
C ARG A 34 -9.32 10.26 9.79
N ASP A 35 -10.58 10.20 9.37
CA ASP A 35 -11.70 10.32 10.30
C ASP A 35 -12.02 8.98 10.99
N HIS A 36 -11.72 7.85 10.32
CA HIS A 36 -12.07 6.51 10.84
C HIS A 36 -10.86 5.68 11.29
N TYR A 37 -9.65 5.95 10.79
CA TYR A 37 -8.45 5.13 11.04
C TYR A 37 -7.13 5.91 11.34
N PRO A 38 -7.14 7.08 12.02
CA PRO A 38 -5.97 7.95 12.12
C PRO A 38 -4.73 7.26 12.74
N GLU A 39 -4.96 6.39 13.73
CA GLU A 39 -3.89 5.69 14.46
C GLU A 39 -3.79 4.19 14.14
N ARG A 40 -4.69 3.69 13.30
CA ARG A 40 -4.72 2.26 12.92
C ARG A 40 -3.88 1.99 11.69
N LEU A 41 -3.72 2.97 10.80
CA LEU A 41 -2.85 2.78 9.64
C LEU A 41 -1.37 2.74 10.07
N PHE A 42 -0.69 1.62 9.82
CA PHE A 42 0.74 1.44 10.09
C PHE A 42 1.61 1.81 8.89
N LYS A 43 1.47 1.06 7.78
CA LYS A 43 2.22 1.24 6.55
C LYS A 43 1.34 0.97 5.33
N VAL A 44 1.60 1.68 4.24
CA VAL A 44 0.96 1.46 2.93
C VAL A 44 2.06 1.16 1.93
N TYR A 45 2.09 -0.07 1.43
CA TYR A 45 3.04 -0.52 0.43
C TYR A 45 2.45 -0.32 -0.96
N ILE A 46 3.16 0.40 -1.82
CA ILE A 46 2.73 0.71 -3.18
C ILE A 46 3.63 -0.06 -4.14
N LEU A 47 3.05 -1.02 -4.85
CA LEU A 47 3.74 -1.92 -5.77
C LEU A 47 3.38 -1.56 -7.21
N ASN A 48 4.28 -1.87 -8.13
CA ASN A 48 4.03 -1.82 -9.57
C ASN A 48 3.43 -0.48 -10.06
N ALA A 49 3.88 0.63 -9.47
CA ALA A 49 3.34 1.95 -9.78
C ALA A 49 3.54 2.34 -11.24
N GLY A 50 4.62 1.88 -11.89
CA GLY A 50 4.92 2.18 -13.29
C GLY A 50 4.82 3.68 -13.60
N ASP A 51 4.09 4.01 -14.66
CA ASP A 51 3.86 5.39 -15.11
C ASP A 51 3.06 6.24 -14.11
N TRP A 52 2.38 5.62 -13.13
CA TRP A 52 1.57 6.32 -12.13
C TRP A 52 2.37 6.90 -10.98
N LEU A 53 3.66 6.61 -10.90
CA LEU A 53 4.51 7.02 -9.79
C LEU A 53 4.48 8.53 -9.57
N THR A 54 4.56 9.32 -10.65
CA THR A 54 4.54 10.79 -10.57
C THR A 54 3.25 11.30 -9.93
N GLN A 55 2.12 10.72 -10.33
CA GLN A 55 0.80 11.09 -9.83
C GLN A 55 0.68 10.74 -8.35
N ILE A 56 1.17 9.57 -7.94
CA ILE A 56 1.17 9.15 -6.53
C ILE A 56 2.05 10.07 -5.68
N VAL A 57 3.26 10.42 -6.15
CA VAL A 57 4.16 11.35 -5.44
C VAL A 57 3.52 12.74 -5.31
N ASN A 58 2.88 13.24 -6.38
CA ASN A 58 2.16 14.50 -6.34
C ASN A 58 1.00 14.47 -5.34
N LEU A 59 0.24 13.37 -5.30
CA LEU A 59 -0.84 13.19 -4.33
C LEU A 59 -0.32 13.09 -2.90
N ALA A 60 0.78 12.36 -2.71
CA ALA A 60 1.40 12.22 -1.42
C ALA A 60 1.76 13.59 -0.85
N GLY A 61 2.10 14.58 -1.68
CA GLY A 61 2.31 15.97 -1.26
C GLY A 61 1.13 16.63 -0.53
N PHE A 62 -0.11 16.18 -0.76
CA PHE A 62 -1.31 16.69 -0.10
C PHE A 62 -1.69 15.94 1.19
N LEU A 63 -1.01 14.83 1.48
CA LEU A 63 -1.26 14.08 2.69
C LEU A 63 -0.61 14.77 3.91
N PRO A 64 -1.22 14.65 5.11
CA PRO A 64 -0.56 15.03 6.36
C PRO A 64 0.78 14.30 6.52
N THR A 65 1.79 14.95 7.12
CA THR A 65 3.14 14.37 7.33
C THR A 65 3.09 12.98 7.97
N GLU A 66 2.26 12.81 9.00
CA GLU A 66 2.06 11.53 9.70
C GLU A 66 1.51 10.41 8.80
N THR A 67 0.80 10.74 7.71
CA THR A 67 0.30 9.76 6.74
C THR A 67 1.34 9.53 5.64
N ARG A 68 2.02 10.58 5.20
CA ARG A 68 3.12 10.50 4.21
C ARG A 68 4.24 9.59 4.68
N GLU A 69 4.62 9.68 5.95
CA GLU A 69 5.67 8.86 6.56
C GLU A 69 5.31 7.36 6.64
N LYS A 70 4.05 6.99 6.38
CA LYS A 70 3.57 5.59 6.36
C LYS A 70 3.59 5.01 4.95
N LEU A 71 3.71 5.83 3.91
CA LEU A 71 3.82 5.34 2.55
C LEU A 71 5.16 4.62 2.36
N ARG A 72 5.17 3.54 1.61
CA ARG A 72 6.35 2.74 1.31
C ARG A 72 6.23 2.34 -0.15
N PHE A 73 7.22 2.70 -0.94
CA PHE A 73 7.20 2.35 -2.35
C PHE A 73 8.04 1.09 -2.55
N VAL A 74 7.43 0.06 -3.11
CA VAL A 74 8.10 -1.20 -3.40
C VAL A 74 8.51 -1.12 -4.86
N THR A 75 9.81 -0.93 -5.08
CA THR A 75 10.40 -0.83 -6.40
C THR A 75 11.43 -1.93 -6.52
N ASP A 76 11.13 -2.93 -7.33
CA ASP A 76 12.08 -4.01 -7.61
C ASP A 76 13.08 -3.62 -8.72
N ASN A 77 12.83 -2.51 -9.45
CA ASN A 77 13.56 -2.20 -10.70
C ASN A 77 13.76 -0.69 -11.01
N MET A 78 13.77 0.23 -10.04
CA MET A 78 14.07 1.65 -10.33
C MET A 78 15.55 1.99 -10.14
N GLU A 79 16.12 2.74 -11.08
CA GLU A 79 17.48 3.28 -10.95
C GLU A 79 17.52 4.37 -9.86
N GLU A 80 18.50 4.28 -8.94
CA GLU A 80 18.65 5.19 -7.79
C GLU A 80 18.77 6.68 -8.15
N ASN A 81 19.07 7.01 -9.41
CA ASN A 81 19.27 8.39 -9.89
C ASN A 81 18.00 9.05 -10.45
N ASP A 82 16.85 8.37 -10.43
CA ASP A 82 15.59 9.00 -10.81
C ASP A 82 15.15 10.03 -9.75
N SER A 83 14.89 11.25 -10.19
CA SER A 83 14.35 12.33 -9.35
C SER A 83 13.08 11.95 -8.59
N LEU A 84 12.27 11.02 -9.12
CA LEU A 84 11.10 10.46 -8.43
C LEU A 84 11.50 9.53 -7.29
N VAL A 85 12.53 8.71 -7.46
CA VAL A 85 13.09 7.84 -6.40
C VAL A 85 13.64 8.68 -5.25
N LEU A 86 14.32 9.78 -5.55
CA LEU A 86 14.75 10.76 -4.55
C LEU A 86 13.55 11.40 -3.84
N ALA A 87 12.49 11.77 -4.57
CA ALA A 87 11.27 12.29 -3.96
C ALA A 87 10.63 11.25 -3.01
N MET A 88 10.62 9.97 -3.37
CA MET A 88 10.09 8.87 -2.55
C MET A 88 10.84 8.69 -1.22
N GLN A 89 12.13 9.05 -1.14
CA GLN A 89 12.86 9.05 0.13
C GLN A 89 12.23 9.99 1.17
N SER A 90 11.58 11.07 0.72
CA SER A 90 10.82 11.97 1.61
C SER A 90 9.48 11.39 2.09
N TYR A 91 9.04 10.28 1.50
CA TYR A 91 7.77 9.58 1.80
C TYR A 91 8.03 8.18 2.37
N GLY A 92 9.07 7.99 3.17
CA GLY A 92 9.37 6.71 3.83
C GLY A 92 10.27 5.74 3.04
N GLY A 93 10.63 6.09 1.81
CA GLY A 93 11.66 5.40 1.01
C GLY A 93 11.20 4.14 0.30
N ALA A 94 12.11 3.63 -0.54
CA ALA A 94 11.97 2.34 -1.21
C ALA A 94 12.20 1.19 -0.23
N VAL A 95 11.34 0.17 -0.24
CA VAL A 95 11.49 -1.02 0.65
C VAL A 95 11.12 -2.31 -0.06
N SER A 96 11.70 -3.43 0.37
CA SER A 96 11.26 -4.76 -0.02
C SER A 96 10.22 -5.30 0.96
N LEU A 97 9.12 -5.87 0.47
CA LEU A 97 8.02 -6.36 1.32
C LEU A 97 8.44 -7.45 2.31
N ASP A 98 9.33 -8.33 1.90
CA ASP A 98 9.79 -9.48 2.71
C ASP A 98 10.67 -9.07 3.91
N THR A 99 11.06 -7.79 3.99
CA THR A 99 11.71 -7.23 5.18
C THR A 99 10.72 -6.91 6.30
N ASP A 100 9.49 -6.57 5.96
CA ASP A 100 8.48 -6.11 6.91
C ASP A 100 7.37 -7.14 7.17
N ILE A 101 7.12 -8.03 6.21
CA ILE A 101 6.04 -9.02 6.24
C ILE A 101 6.65 -10.43 6.22
N PRO A 102 6.35 -11.28 7.22
CA PRO A 102 6.81 -12.67 7.23
C PRO A 102 6.38 -13.41 5.96
N LYS A 103 7.30 -14.19 5.36
CA LYS A 103 7.08 -14.82 4.05
C LYS A 103 5.87 -15.74 4.04
N GLU A 104 5.54 -16.35 5.17
CA GLU A 104 4.43 -17.29 5.35
C GLU A 104 3.07 -16.58 5.31
N SER A 105 3.05 -15.28 5.60
CA SER A 105 1.85 -14.43 5.55
C SER A 105 1.77 -13.59 4.28
N LEU A 106 2.84 -13.58 3.47
CA LEU A 106 2.93 -12.83 2.23
C LEU A 106 2.60 -13.72 1.04
N LEU A 107 1.81 -13.19 0.12
CA LEU A 107 1.41 -13.88 -1.10
C LEU A 107 2.63 -14.22 -1.96
N ARG A 108 2.58 -15.37 -2.63
CA ARG A 108 3.66 -15.85 -3.49
C ARG A 108 3.99 -14.89 -4.63
N GLU A 109 2.98 -14.20 -5.17
CA GLU A 109 3.14 -13.18 -6.21
C GLU A 109 3.94 -11.95 -5.73
N TYR A 110 3.98 -11.69 -4.42
CA TYR A 110 4.74 -10.60 -3.82
C TYR A 110 6.04 -11.06 -3.14
N GLY A 111 6.53 -12.27 -3.46
CA GLY A 111 7.79 -12.81 -2.93
C GLY A 111 7.69 -13.60 -1.63
N GLY A 112 6.46 -13.91 -1.18
CA GLY A 112 6.21 -14.78 -0.04
C GLY A 112 6.03 -16.27 -0.40
N ASN A 113 5.48 -17.02 0.56
CA ASN A 113 5.23 -18.46 0.49
C ASN A 113 3.72 -18.78 0.53
N PHE A 114 2.86 -17.80 0.76
CA PHE A 114 1.42 -18.02 0.84
C PHE A 114 0.81 -18.12 -0.56
N GLU A 115 0.28 -19.30 -0.90
CA GLU A 115 -0.44 -19.52 -2.15
C GLU A 115 -1.91 -19.16 -1.94
N PHE A 116 -2.41 -18.26 -2.80
CA PHE A 116 -3.78 -17.78 -2.73
C PHE A 116 -4.38 -17.82 -4.12
N GLU A 117 -5.61 -18.33 -4.19
CA GLU A 117 -6.42 -18.31 -5.39
C GLU A 117 -7.73 -17.58 -5.04
N TRP A 118 -8.10 -16.61 -5.86
CA TRP A 118 -9.32 -15.84 -5.64
C TRP A 118 -10.55 -16.66 -6.02
N ASP A 119 -11.27 -17.13 -5.00
CA ASP A 119 -12.60 -17.70 -5.11
C ASP A 119 -13.58 -16.84 -4.30
N LEU A 120 -14.46 -16.11 -4.99
CA LEU A 120 -15.40 -15.18 -4.38
C LEU A 120 -16.38 -15.90 -3.43
N GLU A 121 -16.95 -17.02 -3.85
CA GLU A 121 -18.00 -17.71 -3.08
C GLU A 121 -17.40 -18.30 -1.81
N TYR A 122 -16.24 -18.94 -1.93
CA TYR A 122 -15.50 -19.48 -0.80
C TYR A 122 -15.04 -18.37 0.14
N TYR A 123 -14.43 -17.31 -0.39
CA TYR A 123 -13.91 -16.20 0.42
C TYR A 123 -15.00 -15.52 1.24
N TRP A 124 -16.15 -15.21 0.64
CA TRP A 124 -17.27 -14.56 1.33
C TRP A 124 -17.94 -15.47 2.36
N LYS A 125 -18.04 -16.76 2.06
CA LYS A 125 -18.52 -17.75 3.03
C LYS A 125 -17.63 -17.81 4.27
N ILE A 126 -16.31 -17.71 4.11
CA ILE A 126 -15.37 -17.77 5.23
C ILE A 126 -15.35 -16.47 6.03
N ILE A 127 -15.39 -15.29 5.38
CA ILE A 127 -15.31 -14.03 6.14
C ILE A 127 -16.58 -13.69 6.91
N SER A 128 -17.74 -14.17 6.46
CA SER A 128 -19.02 -13.92 7.12
C SER A 128 -19.24 -14.73 8.40
N ILE A 129 -18.40 -15.75 8.65
CA ILE A 129 -18.41 -16.59 9.85
C ILE A 129 -17.30 -16.24 10.85
N LEU A 130 -16.45 -15.24 10.54
CA LEU A 130 -15.40 -14.69 11.40
C LEU A 130 -15.93 -13.55 12.28
#